data_AF-A0A524ADF4-F1
#
_entry.id   AF-A0A524ADF4-F1
#
_cell.length_a   1.000
_cell.length_b   1.000
_cell.length_c   1.000
_cell.angle_alpha   90.00
_cell.angle_beta   90.00
_cell.angle_gamma   90.00
#
_symmetry.space_group_name_H-M   'P 1'
#
loop_
_entity.id
_entity.type
_entity.pdbx_description
1 polymer ?
#
loop_
_entity_poly.entity_id
_entity_poly.type
_entity_poly.pdbx_seq_one_letter_code
_entity_poly.pdbx_strand_id
1 'polypeptide(L)'
;FRQGAGMVLVSGCHPQDCHYITGQQVAAKRFARVPRTLERLGINPERFRVEWISAAEGEKYARVITEMDAKLATFDKEELRAENERARPAITRRLRRWKTVPQMAELLEREVVPA
;
A
#
# COMPACT_ATOMS: atom_id res chain seq x y z
N PHE A 1 3.07 -3.11 -4.74
CA PHE A 1 3.15 -3.03 -6.20
C PHE A 1 4.45 -3.58 -6.78
N ARG A 2 5.66 -3.09 -6.42
CA ARG A 2 6.95 -3.68 -6.89
C ARG A 2 7.03 -5.22 -6.73
N GLN A 3 6.49 -5.74 -5.62
CA GLN A 3 6.45 -7.18 -5.30
C GLN A 3 5.18 -7.88 -5.82
N GLY A 4 4.51 -7.38 -6.85
CA GLY A 4 3.35 -8.06 -7.47
C GLY A 4 2.00 -7.90 -6.76
N ALA A 5 1.90 -7.12 -5.67
CA ALA A 5 0.63 -6.94 -4.94
C ALA A 5 -0.56 -6.55 -5.86
N GLY A 6 -1.69 -7.23 -5.73
CA GLY A 6 -2.94 -6.95 -6.46
C GLY A 6 -3.63 -5.67 -5.95
N MET A 7 -3.82 -5.55 -4.64
CA MET A 7 -4.28 -4.34 -3.96
C MET A 7 -3.46 -4.12 -2.68
N VAL A 8 -3.53 -2.91 -2.12
CA VAL A 8 -2.86 -2.54 -0.87
C VAL A 8 -3.86 -1.84 0.04
N LEU A 9 -4.05 -2.39 1.24
CA LEU A 9 -4.73 -1.72 2.34
C LEU A 9 -3.70 -1.06 3.25
N VAL A 10 -3.95 0.20 3.59
CA VAL A 10 -3.29 0.86 4.71
C VAL A 10 -4.33 1.10 5.79
N SER A 11 -4.10 0.57 6.98
CA SER A 11 -4.94 0.82 8.14
C SER A 11 -4.18 1.43 9.30
N GLY A 12 -4.91 2.09 10.19
CA GLY A 12 -4.37 2.64 11.44
C GLY A 12 -5.47 3.10 12.37
N CYS A 13 -5.09 3.65 13.52
CA CYS A 13 -6.01 4.19 14.51
C CYS A 13 -6.90 5.30 13.92
N HIS A 14 -7.97 5.66 14.62
CA HIS A 14 -8.68 6.90 14.34
C HIS A 14 -7.81 8.14 14.60
N PRO A 15 -8.12 9.30 13.98
CA PRO A 15 -7.30 10.51 14.13
C PRO A 15 -7.10 10.99 15.57
N GLN A 16 -8.08 10.74 16.42
CA GLN A 16 -8.09 11.10 17.84
C GLN A 16 -7.49 10.02 18.75
N ASP A 17 -7.41 8.78 18.28
CA ASP A 17 -6.96 7.62 19.07
C ASP A 17 -5.54 7.19 18.72
N CYS A 18 -4.76 8.09 18.09
CA CYS A 18 -3.41 7.76 17.71
C CYS A 18 -2.57 7.54 18.98
N HIS A 19 -2.11 6.30 19.18
CA HIS A 19 -1.26 5.94 20.32
C HIS A 19 0.02 6.81 20.41
N TYR A 20 0.53 7.25 19.25
CA TYR A 20 1.70 8.12 19.14
C TYR A 20 1.33 9.59 18.86
N ILE A 21 0.14 10.01 19.28
CA ILE A 21 -0.39 11.38 19.25
C ILE A 21 -0.65 11.91 17.84
N THR A 22 0.37 11.98 16.98
CA THR A 22 0.31 12.61 15.65
C THR A 22 0.60 11.67 14.48
N GLY A 23 1.03 10.43 14.76
CA GLY A 23 1.45 9.48 13.72
C GLY A 23 0.40 9.26 12.63
N GLN A 24 -0.85 9.06 13.03
CA GLN A 24 -2.00 8.88 12.13
C GLN A 24 -2.20 10.10 11.23
N GLN A 25 -2.17 11.31 11.78
CA GLN A 25 -2.46 12.55 11.03
C GLN A 25 -1.37 12.83 9.99
N VAL A 26 -0.12 12.55 10.34
CA VAL A 26 1.03 12.61 9.42
C VAL A 26 0.88 11.57 8.32
N ALA A 27 0.52 10.34 8.67
CA ALA A 27 0.22 9.27 7.72
C ALA A 27 -0.91 9.64 6.75
N ALA A 28 -2.04 10.14 7.25
CA ALA A 28 -3.19 10.53 6.44
C ALA A 28 -2.81 11.56 5.35
N LYS A 29 -2.03 12.60 5.72
CA LYS A 29 -1.52 13.59 4.77
C LYS A 29 -0.59 12.98 3.71
N ARG A 30 0.21 11.96 4.06
CA ARG A 30 1.09 11.26 3.11
C ARG A 30 0.27 10.36 2.18
N PHE A 31 -0.64 9.56 2.73
CA PHE A 31 -1.43 8.60 1.97
C PHE A 31 -2.45 9.25 1.04
N ALA A 32 -2.96 10.44 1.36
CA ALA A 32 -3.79 11.23 0.44
C ALA A 32 -3.09 11.58 -0.90
N ARG A 33 -1.76 11.53 -0.94
CA ARG A 33 -0.96 11.80 -2.16
C ARG A 33 -0.64 10.54 -2.96
N VAL A 34 -0.88 9.36 -2.39
CA VAL A 34 -0.52 8.07 -3.01
C VAL A 34 -1.34 7.79 -4.27
N PRO A 35 -2.69 7.96 -4.31
CA PRO A 35 -3.47 7.70 -5.52
C PRO A 35 -2.94 8.44 -6.76
N ARG A 36 -2.71 9.75 -6.65
CA ARG A 36 -2.10 10.56 -7.73
C ARG A 36 -0.70 10.10 -8.12
N THR A 37 0.05 9.52 -7.19
CA THR A 37 1.37 8.95 -7.48
C THR A 37 1.26 7.64 -8.24
N LEU A 38 0.28 6.80 -7.89
CA LEU A 38 -0.01 5.53 -8.58
C LEU A 38 -0.48 5.78 -10.01
N GLU A 39 -1.41 6.73 -10.22
CA GLU A 39 -1.88 7.15 -11.54
C GLU A 39 -0.71 7.53 -12.46
N ARG A 40 0.21 8.37 -11.96
CA ARG A 40 1.42 8.78 -12.70
C ARG A 40 2.39 7.64 -13.01
N LEU A 41 2.31 6.55 -12.26
CA LEU A 41 3.11 5.34 -12.48
C LEU A 41 2.38 4.31 -13.35
N GLY A 42 1.17 4.61 -13.83
CA GLY A 42 0.35 3.70 -14.63
C GLY A 42 -0.25 2.55 -13.81
N ILE A 43 -0.46 2.76 -12.50
CA ILE A 43 -1.14 1.81 -11.61
C ILE A 43 -2.54 2.36 -11.32
N ASN A 44 -3.56 1.53 -11.43
CA ASN A 44 -4.93 1.93 -11.09
C ASN A 44 -5.01 2.39 -9.61
N PRO A 45 -5.42 3.64 -9.32
CA PRO A 45 -5.48 4.19 -7.97
C PRO A 45 -6.49 3.48 -7.06
N GLU A 46 -7.51 2.83 -7.62
CA GLU A 46 -8.50 2.06 -6.84
C GLU A 46 -7.87 0.83 -6.15
N ARG A 47 -6.66 0.43 -6.56
CA ARG A 47 -5.89 -0.65 -5.94
C ARG A 47 -5.28 -0.27 -4.59
N PHE A 48 -5.45 0.98 -4.14
CA PHE A 48 -4.94 1.48 -2.86
C PHE A 48 -6.09 2.03 -2.01
N ARG A 49 -6.28 1.45 -0.83
CA ARG A 49 -7.32 1.86 0.12
C ARG A 49 -6.70 2.27 1.44
N VAL A 50 -7.25 3.31 2.05
CA VAL A 50 -6.89 3.77 3.41
C VAL A 50 -8.11 3.67 4.29
N GLU A 51 -7.99 3.02 5.44
CA GLU A 51 -9.08 2.89 6.41
C GLU A 51 -8.58 3.16 7.82
N TRP A 52 -9.38 3.84 8.63
CA TRP A 52 -9.06 4.11 10.04
C TRP A 52 -9.95 3.23 10.90
N ILE A 53 -9.33 2.24 11.54
CA ILE A 53 -9.99 1.12 12.21
C ILE A 53 -9.35 0.97 13.60
N SER A 54 -10.15 1.14 14.64
CA SER A 54 -9.74 0.94 16.03
C SER A 54 -9.60 -0.57 16.36
N ALA A 55 -8.96 -0.87 17.48
CA ALA A 55 -8.82 -2.25 17.96
C ALA A 55 -10.17 -2.93 18.27
N ALA A 56 -11.23 -2.15 18.52
CA ALA A 56 -12.57 -2.66 18.82
C ALA A 56 -13.45 -2.83 17.56
N GLU A 57 -13.01 -2.35 16.40
CA GLU A 57 -13.79 -2.36 15.14
C GLU A 57 -13.52 -3.62 14.29
N GLY A 58 -13.51 -4.80 14.91
CA GLY A 58 -13.24 -6.07 14.21
C GLY A 58 -14.20 -6.35 13.05
N GLU A 59 -15.49 -6.07 13.24
CA GLU A 59 -16.51 -6.24 12.19
C GLU A 59 -16.25 -5.34 10.98
N LYS A 60 -15.85 -4.08 11.22
CA LYS A 60 -15.48 -3.15 10.16
C LYS A 60 -14.24 -3.63 9.41
N TYR A 61 -13.23 -4.15 10.13
CA TYR A 61 -12.05 -4.71 9.49
C TYR A 61 -12.40 -5.86 8.55
N ALA A 62 -13.21 -6.82 9.03
CA ALA A 62 -13.69 -7.94 8.22
C ALA A 62 -14.44 -7.45 6.98
N ARG A 63 -15.36 -6.50 7.14
CA ARG A 63 -16.10 -5.90 6.02
C ARG A 63 -15.17 -5.24 4.99
N VAL A 64 -14.20 -4.44 5.43
CA VAL A 64 -13.22 -3.79 4.53
C VAL A 64 -12.44 -4.83 3.72
N ILE A 65 -11.97 -5.90 4.36
CA ILE A 65 -11.25 -6.97 3.66
C ILE A 65 -12.16 -7.64 2.62
N THR A 66 -13.39 -7.99 2.97
CA THR A 66 -14.37 -8.59 2.04
C THR A 66 -14.67 -7.67 0.86
N GLU A 67 -14.88 -6.37 1.10
CA GLU A 67 -15.10 -5.39 0.04
C GLU A 67 -13.90 -5.28 -0.89
N MET A 68 -12.68 -5.32 -0.35
CA MET A 68 -11.46 -5.27 -1.15
C MET A 68 -11.24 -6.54 -1.96
N ASP A 69 -11.53 -7.72 -1.41
CA ASP A 69 -11.48 -8.99 -2.13
C ASP A 69 -12.48 -9.01 -3.30
N ALA A 70 -13.73 -8.60 -3.03
CA ALA A 70 -14.75 -8.47 -4.06
C ALA A 70 -14.34 -7.48 -5.16
N LYS A 71 -13.74 -6.34 -4.78
CA LYS A 71 -13.22 -5.37 -5.75
C LYS A 71 -12.06 -5.96 -6.56
N LEU A 72 -11.12 -6.66 -5.94
CA LEU A 72 -10.01 -7.32 -6.61
C LEU A 72 -10.50 -8.33 -7.65
N ALA A 73 -11.58 -9.07 -7.34
CA ALA A 73 -12.17 -10.03 -8.25
C ALA A 73 -12.76 -9.40 -9.53
N THR A 74 -13.07 -8.10 -9.53
CA THR A 74 -13.55 -7.37 -10.71
C THR A 74 -12.44 -6.98 -11.69
N PHE A 75 -11.17 -7.08 -11.29
CA PHE A 75 -10.04 -6.69 -12.12
C PHE A 75 -9.48 -7.86 -12.92
N ASP A 76 -8.98 -7.57 -14.12
CA ASP A 76 -8.20 -8.51 -14.91
C ASP A 76 -6.82 -8.71 -14.27
N LYS A 77 -6.54 -9.95 -13.83
CA LYS A 77 -5.30 -10.32 -13.15
C LYS A 77 -4.07 -10.15 -14.04
N GLU A 78 -4.19 -10.38 -15.35
CA GLU A 78 -3.08 -10.20 -16.29
C GLU A 78 -2.76 -8.71 -16.46
N GLU A 79 -3.78 -7.86 -16.53
CA GLU A 79 -3.57 -6.40 -16.56
C GLU A 79 -2.95 -5.90 -15.26
N LEU A 80 -3.40 -6.38 -14.09
CA LEU A 80 -2.80 -6.01 -12.79
C LEU A 80 -1.31 -6.38 -12.71
N ARG A 81 -0.94 -7.55 -13.24
CA ARG A 81 0.45 -8.02 -13.35
C ARG A 81 1.24 -7.12 -14.31
N ALA A 82 0.67 -6.80 -15.47
CA ALA A 82 1.29 -5.92 -16.45
C ALA A 82 1.53 -4.50 -15.90
N GLU A 83 0.55 -3.92 -15.18
CA GLU A 83 0.71 -2.64 -14.46
C GLU A 83 1.90 -2.69 -13.48
N ASN A 84 1.97 -3.77 -12.68
CA ASN A 84 3.04 -3.96 -11.71
C ASN A 84 4.42 -4.03 -12.38
N GLU A 85 4.57 -4.81 -13.45
CA GLU A 85 5.84 -4.94 -14.18
C GLU A 85 6.25 -3.62 -14.86
N ARG A 86 5.30 -2.89 -15.48
CA ARG A 86 5.58 -1.57 -16.07
C ARG A 86 6.06 -0.55 -15.03
N ALA A 87 5.45 -0.55 -13.84
CA ALA A 87 5.80 0.39 -12.77
C ALA A 87 7.06 -0.01 -11.98
N ARG A 88 7.47 -1.29 -12.03
CA ARG A 88 8.55 -1.86 -11.22
C ARG A 88 9.89 -1.12 -11.33
N PRO A 89 10.39 -0.75 -12.53
CA PRO A 89 11.66 0.00 -12.64
C PRO A 89 11.58 1.39 -11.98
N ALA A 90 10.47 2.09 -12.16
CA ALA A 90 10.25 3.42 -11.61
C ALA A 90 10.17 3.40 -10.07
N ILE A 91 9.43 2.43 -9.51
CA ILE A 91 9.35 2.23 -8.05
C ILE A 91 10.72 1.85 -7.49
N THR A 92 11.43 0.93 -8.14
CA THR A 92 12.78 0.51 -7.73
C THR A 92 13.76 1.68 -7.71
N ARG A 93 13.70 2.57 -8.71
CA ARG A 93 14.51 3.78 -8.76
C ARG A 93 14.21 4.72 -7.59
N ARG A 94 12.93 4.91 -7.25
CA ARG A 94 12.50 5.75 -6.11
C ARG A 94 12.98 5.19 -4.76
N LEU A 95 13.04 3.87 -4.63
CA LEU A 95 13.52 3.19 -3.42
C LEU A 95 15.05 3.14 -3.31
N ARG A 96 15.83 3.63 -4.29
CA ARG A 96 17.31 3.60 -4.22
C ARG A 96 17.87 4.27 -2.96
N ARG A 97 17.25 5.35 -2.49
CA ARG A 97 17.67 6.05 -1.25
C ARG A 97 17.48 5.20 0.01
N TRP A 98 16.64 4.18 -0.01
CA TRP A 98 16.51 3.31 1.15
C TRP A 98 17.76 2.47 1.38
N LYS A 99 18.54 2.17 0.34
CA LYS A 99 19.84 1.50 0.48
C LYS A 99 20.87 2.32 1.27
N THR A 100 20.68 3.63 1.39
CA THR A 100 21.58 4.50 2.16
C THR A 100 21.15 4.63 3.62
N VAL A 101 20.01 4.05 4.01
CA VAL A 101 19.54 4.05 5.40
C VAL A 101 20.12 2.82 6.10
N PRO A 102 20.73 2.95 7.29
CA PRO A 102 21.20 1.81 8.06
C PRO A 102 20.10 0.75 8.24
N GLN A 103 20.45 -0.54 8.20
CA GLN A 103 19.54 -1.71 8.27
C GLN A 103 18.58 -1.90 7.08
N MET A 104 18.23 -0.85 6.35
CA MET A 104 17.32 -0.97 5.20
C MET A 104 17.96 -1.70 4.01
N ALA A 105 19.29 -1.61 3.83
CA ALA A 105 19.99 -2.35 2.80
C ALA A 105 19.82 -3.87 2.97
N GLU A 106 20.00 -4.37 4.20
CA GLU A 106 19.82 -5.79 4.54
C GLU A 106 18.35 -6.23 4.41
N LEU A 107 17.41 -5.41 4.88
CA LEU A 107 15.97 -5.71 4.77
C LEU A 107 15.50 -5.81 3.31
N LEU A 108 16.04 -4.97 2.42
CA LEU A 108 15.70 -4.99 0.99
C LEU A 108 16.16 -6.28 0.29
N GLU A 109 17.25 -6.91 0.76
CA GLU A 109 17.72 -8.19 0.22
C GLU A 109 16.82 -9.36 0.64
N ARG A 110 16.23 -9.27 1.83
CA ARG A 110 15.29 -10.26 2.38
C ARG A 110 13.86 -10.11 1.86
N GLU A 111 13.53 -9.02 1.18
CA GLU A 111 12.17 -8.67 0.76
C GLU A 111 11.70 -9.43 -0.50
N VAL A 112 12.44 -10.43 -0.97
CA VAL A 112 12.06 -11.23 -2.15
C VAL A 112 10.91 -12.15 -1.75
N VAL A 113 9.70 -11.83 -2.21
CA VAL A 113 8.54 -12.72 -2.08
C VAL A 113 8.71 -13.86 -3.08
N PRO A 114 8.79 -15.13 -2.66
CA PRO A 114 8.80 -16.26 -3.58
C PRO A 114 7.54 -16.22 -4.45
N ALA A 115 7.71 -16.46 -5.75
CA ALA A 115 6.62 -16.46 -6.73
C ALA A 115 5.62 -17.59 -6.50
#